data_AF-A0A1Q3E231-F1
#
_entry.id   AF-A0A1Q3E231-F1
#
_cell.length_a   1.000
_cell.length_b   1.000
_cell.length_c   1.000
_cell.angle_alpha   90.00
_cell.angle_beta   90.00
_cell.angle_gamma   90.00
#
_symmetry.space_group_name_H-M   'P 1'
#
loop_
_entity.id
_entity.type
_entity.pdbx_description
1 polymer ?
#
loop_
_entity_poly.entity_id
_entity_poly.type
_entity_poly.pdbx_seq_one_letter_code
_entity_poly.pdbx_strand_id
1 'polypeptide(L)'
;MSVAAPNSKEQLLVQIASYNTALQGSSGLPQDLVDWLSPTLQVSSFLSHSPRGPDIVAVGFQELLPLHLGLSGASKFVIDQRSSHILSQIEEHSPEKAKYSLLAKVVNVGIALLVYARDEGIARKVCDVQTSWTGCGPGFMGNKGAVGVRFRVSDAFDDVEQPGETYTFVCAHLTAHQQKLQHRIADFHHIVGTLLFPALPFSEDKSPTTIYSTSHLFFLGDLNFRIDLPKSHPMFENAWAHVSEALKESEARETLKEFDQLLLERRKHSIFVGFREGEFWQFKCTYKHRLGDVDQYDTKRVPAWTDRIMYTTYSDSPGSLEASHIRNLLYTYIPSYTISDHKPIVSLLLLPYVPPSNISTTGSSRPIPTIALPEFYTPKPDPLATLKRYTGRTLDRIVGVCWWLLALLGAGSTVVGVFNFIVGATAYRWWKASRSAAI
;
A
#
# COMPACT_ATOMS: atom_id res chain seq x y z
N MET A 1 -37.72 -6.33 -34.36
CA MET A 1 -36.27 -6.39 -34.63
C MET A 1 -35.58 -5.58 -33.55
N SER A 2 -34.99 -6.28 -32.57
CA SER A 2 -34.27 -5.66 -31.45
C SER A 2 -32.96 -5.10 -31.97
N VAL A 3 -32.78 -3.79 -31.91
CA VAL A 3 -31.48 -3.16 -32.16
C VAL A 3 -30.59 -3.56 -30.99
N ALA A 4 -29.61 -4.42 -31.26
CA ALA A 4 -28.56 -4.74 -30.30
C ALA A 4 -27.88 -3.42 -29.88
N ALA A 5 -27.84 -3.14 -28.58
CA ALA A 5 -27.07 -2.04 -28.05
C ALA A 5 -25.58 -2.23 -28.42
N PRO A 6 -24.86 -1.17 -28.81
CA PRO A 6 -23.47 -1.28 -29.21
C PRO A 6 -22.60 -1.70 -28.02
N ASN A 7 -21.68 -2.65 -28.25
CA ASN A 7 -20.61 -3.05 -27.34
C ASN A 7 -19.84 -1.81 -26.79
N SER A 8 -20.20 -1.29 -25.61
CA SER A 8 -19.31 -0.41 -24.85
C SER A 8 -18.27 -1.29 -24.15
N LYS A 9 -17.12 -1.52 -24.80
CA LYS A 9 -15.97 -2.10 -24.11
C LYS A 9 -15.40 -1.03 -23.17
N GLU A 10 -15.83 -1.06 -21.91
CA GLU A 10 -15.62 -0.01 -20.93
C GLU A 10 -14.21 -0.01 -20.34
N GLN A 11 -13.65 1.20 -20.16
CA GLN A 11 -12.44 1.43 -19.37
C GLN A 11 -12.62 0.88 -17.94
N LEU A 12 -11.59 0.28 -17.36
CA LEU A 12 -11.67 -0.25 -16.01
C LEU A 12 -11.53 0.85 -14.95
N LEU A 13 -12.37 0.77 -13.91
CA LEU A 13 -12.36 1.67 -12.77
C LEU A 13 -11.68 0.98 -11.57
N VAL A 14 -10.59 1.56 -11.07
CA VAL A 14 -9.78 1.00 -9.98
C VAL A 14 -9.84 1.94 -8.78
N GLN A 15 -10.36 1.46 -7.66
CA GLN A 15 -10.33 2.17 -6.39
C GLN A 15 -9.17 1.68 -5.54
N ILE A 16 -8.34 2.60 -5.06
CA ILE A 16 -7.19 2.31 -4.21
C ILE A 16 -7.32 3.11 -2.93
N ALA A 17 -7.17 2.43 -1.80
CA ALA A 17 -7.31 3.02 -0.48
C ALA A 17 -6.11 2.63 0.39
N SER A 18 -5.59 3.56 1.19
CA SER A 18 -4.51 3.28 2.16
C SER A 18 -4.81 3.89 3.52
N TYR A 19 -4.50 3.15 4.59
CA TYR A 19 -4.64 3.65 5.96
C TYR A 19 -3.61 3.06 6.94
N ASN A 20 -2.83 3.92 7.58
CA ASN A 20 -2.04 3.55 8.75
C ASN A 20 -2.92 3.58 10.01
N THR A 21 -3.12 2.42 10.65
CA THR A 21 -4.04 2.24 11.78
C THR A 21 -3.38 2.40 13.15
N ALA A 22 -2.14 2.89 13.23
CA ALA A 22 -1.44 3.19 14.49
C ALA A 22 -1.46 2.05 15.53
N LEU A 23 -1.26 0.80 15.08
CA LEU A 23 -1.17 -0.42 15.89
C LEU A 23 -2.46 -0.83 16.62
N GLN A 24 -3.63 -0.35 16.19
CA GLN A 24 -4.89 -0.56 16.92
C GLN A 24 -5.50 -1.96 16.78
N GLY A 25 -5.08 -2.78 15.82
CA GLY A 25 -5.61 -4.14 15.67
C GLY A 25 -7.11 -4.14 15.38
N SER A 26 -7.85 -4.99 16.10
CA SER A 26 -9.31 -5.07 16.05
C SER A 26 -10.03 -3.95 16.81
N SER A 27 -9.34 -3.25 17.72
CA SER A 27 -9.91 -2.11 18.46
C SER A 27 -10.10 -0.88 17.57
N GLY A 28 -9.49 -0.85 16.38
CA GLY A 28 -9.76 0.14 15.35
C GLY A 28 -10.99 -0.18 14.48
N LEU A 29 -11.99 -0.89 15.01
CA LEU A 29 -13.30 -1.14 14.41
C LEU A 29 -14.40 -0.76 15.43
N PRO A 30 -15.54 -0.16 15.02
CA PRO A 30 -15.91 0.32 13.69
C PRO A 30 -15.95 1.85 13.62
N GLN A 31 -15.14 2.44 12.74
CA GLN A 31 -15.60 3.62 12.02
C GLN A 31 -16.32 3.11 10.78
N ASP A 32 -17.41 3.77 10.42
CA ASP A 32 -18.17 3.46 9.21
C ASP A 32 -17.24 3.57 8.00
N LEU A 33 -16.86 2.42 7.40
CA LEU A 33 -16.00 2.37 6.21
C LEU A 33 -16.66 3.04 5.02
N VAL A 34 -17.96 3.35 5.10
CA VAL A 34 -18.70 4.15 4.13
C VAL A 34 -17.95 5.42 3.78
N ASP A 35 -17.60 6.28 4.74
CA ASP A 35 -16.95 7.57 4.44
C ASP A 35 -15.63 7.41 3.68
N TRP A 36 -14.97 6.25 3.77
CA TRP A 36 -13.70 6.00 3.10
C TRP A 36 -13.84 5.26 1.76
N LEU A 37 -14.73 4.27 1.69
CA LEU A 37 -14.86 3.39 0.54
C LEU A 37 -16.05 3.74 -0.36
N SER A 38 -16.98 4.58 0.10
CA SER A 38 -18.24 4.94 -0.58
C SER A 38 -18.23 6.28 -1.34
N PRO A 39 -17.56 7.37 -0.93
CA PRO A 39 -17.58 8.63 -1.70
C PRO A 39 -17.05 8.50 -3.13
N THR A 40 -16.17 7.55 -3.39
CA THR A 40 -15.74 7.16 -4.74
C THR A 40 -16.90 6.66 -5.61
N LEU A 41 -17.92 6.05 -5.02
CA LEU A 41 -19.13 5.56 -5.68
C LEU A 41 -20.09 6.71 -6.03
N GLN A 42 -20.09 7.78 -5.24
CA GLN A 42 -20.80 9.02 -5.58
C GLN A 42 -20.05 9.83 -6.66
N VAL A 43 -18.71 9.87 -6.61
CA VAL A 43 -17.91 10.53 -7.65
C VAL A 43 -17.99 9.77 -8.99
N SER A 44 -18.05 8.44 -8.97
CA SER A 44 -18.33 7.67 -10.19
C SER A 44 -19.71 8.02 -10.75
N SER A 45 -20.71 8.25 -9.90
CA SER A 45 -22.05 8.68 -10.32
C SER A 45 -22.10 10.10 -10.93
N PHE A 46 -21.21 11.01 -10.51
CA PHE A 46 -21.14 12.37 -11.07
C PHE A 46 -20.36 12.43 -12.39
N LEU A 47 -19.31 11.61 -12.54
CA LEU A 47 -18.40 11.64 -13.68
C LEU A 47 -18.78 10.68 -14.83
N SER A 48 -19.76 9.78 -14.62
CA SER A 48 -20.22 8.84 -15.64
C SER A 48 -21.70 9.03 -15.92
N HIS A 49 -22.10 8.82 -17.18
CA HIS A 49 -23.51 8.89 -17.60
C HIS A 49 -24.36 7.74 -16.99
N SER A 50 -23.77 6.82 -16.21
CA SER A 50 -24.42 5.69 -15.55
C SER A 50 -23.63 5.29 -14.29
N PRO A 51 -24.20 5.41 -13.07
CA PRO A 51 -23.49 5.10 -11.83
C PRO A 51 -23.03 3.64 -11.81
N ARG A 52 -21.71 3.40 -11.81
CA ARG A 52 -21.15 2.05 -11.67
C ARG A 52 -20.12 1.98 -10.55
N GLY A 53 -20.09 0.85 -9.85
CA GLY A 53 -19.04 0.54 -8.87
C GLY A 53 -17.68 0.31 -9.54
N PRO A 54 -16.57 0.39 -8.77
CA PRO A 54 -15.24 0.06 -9.26
C PRO A 54 -15.16 -1.40 -9.71
N ASP A 55 -14.37 -1.67 -10.74
CA ASP A 55 -14.07 -3.03 -11.21
C ASP A 55 -13.07 -3.73 -10.29
N ILE A 56 -12.14 -2.97 -9.72
CA ILE A 56 -11.11 -3.45 -8.78
C ILE A 56 -11.09 -2.53 -7.56
N VAL A 57 -11.05 -3.11 -6.36
CA VAL A 57 -10.84 -2.38 -5.10
C VAL A 57 -9.60 -2.93 -4.41
N ALA A 58 -8.60 -2.09 -4.17
CA ALA A 58 -7.39 -2.44 -3.42
C ALA A 58 -7.30 -1.61 -2.13
N VAL A 59 -7.19 -2.28 -0.99
CA VAL A 59 -7.12 -1.65 0.33
C VAL A 59 -5.83 -2.05 1.04
N GLY A 60 -4.97 -1.07 1.28
CA GLY A 60 -3.71 -1.21 1.99
C GLY A 60 -3.80 -0.73 3.44
N PHE A 61 -3.20 -1.47 4.36
CA PHE A 61 -3.05 -1.07 5.75
C PHE A 61 -1.58 -1.07 6.19
N GLN A 62 -1.25 -0.16 7.10
CA GLN A 62 0.02 -0.14 7.82
C GLN A 62 -0.26 -0.08 9.32
N GLU A 63 0.68 -0.58 10.12
CA GLU A 63 0.50 -0.71 11.57
C GLU A 63 -0.84 -1.39 11.94
N LEU A 64 -1.19 -2.44 11.18
CA LEU A 64 -2.49 -3.11 11.27
C LEU A 64 -2.82 -3.60 12.69
N LEU A 65 -1.80 -3.99 13.45
CA LEU A 65 -1.93 -4.59 14.77
C LEU A 65 -0.69 -4.31 15.63
N PRO A 66 -0.78 -4.49 16.97
CA PRO A 66 0.36 -4.33 17.87
C PRO A 66 1.60 -5.09 17.40
N LEU A 67 2.76 -4.44 17.49
CA LEU A 67 3.97 -4.92 16.83
C LEU A 67 4.40 -6.32 17.30
N HIS A 68 4.26 -6.63 18.59
CA HIS A 68 4.56 -7.96 19.13
C HIS A 68 3.67 -9.08 18.53
N LEU A 69 2.40 -8.78 18.23
CA LEU A 69 1.48 -9.69 17.54
C LEU A 69 1.82 -9.79 16.04
N GLY A 70 2.16 -8.67 15.40
CA GLY A 70 2.58 -8.67 14.00
C GLY A 70 3.86 -9.47 13.78
N LEU A 71 4.87 -9.29 14.64
CA LEU A 71 6.17 -9.95 14.56
C LEU A 71 6.08 -11.45 14.85
N SER A 72 5.27 -11.84 15.84
CA SER A 72 4.93 -13.26 16.09
C SER A 72 4.04 -13.86 14.98
N GLY A 73 3.41 -12.99 14.17
CA GLY A 73 2.51 -13.24 13.06
C GLY A 73 1.16 -13.81 13.44
N ALA A 74 0.62 -13.30 14.52
CA ALA A 74 -0.77 -13.46 14.93
C ALA A 74 -1.71 -12.49 14.18
N SER A 75 -1.49 -12.26 12.87
CA SER A 75 -2.25 -11.29 12.08
C SER A 75 -3.49 -11.87 11.37
N LYS A 76 -3.62 -13.20 11.31
CA LYS A 76 -4.69 -13.89 10.55
C LYS A 76 -6.10 -13.43 10.96
N PHE A 77 -6.39 -13.39 12.25
CA PHE A 77 -7.71 -13.01 12.73
C PHE A 77 -8.08 -11.57 12.34
N VAL A 78 -7.16 -10.63 12.54
CA VAL A 78 -7.38 -9.20 12.22
C VAL A 78 -7.61 -9.02 10.72
N ILE A 79 -6.80 -9.67 9.87
CA ILE A 79 -6.97 -9.53 8.42
C ILE A 79 -8.27 -10.18 7.91
N ASP A 80 -8.69 -11.30 8.50
CA ASP A 80 -9.95 -11.96 8.15
C ASP A 80 -11.16 -11.06 8.51
N GLN A 81 -11.15 -10.48 9.72
CA GLN A 81 -12.18 -9.51 10.12
C GLN A 81 -12.22 -8.29 9.21
N ARG A 82 -11.06 -7.69 8.88
CA ARG A 82 -10.97 -6.57 7.94
C ARG A 82 -11.50 -6.96 6.56
N SER A 83 -11.16 -8.16 6.10
CA SER A 83 -11.59 -8.65 4.80
C SER A 83 -13.11 -8.75 4.70
N SER A 84 -13.75 -9.32 5.72
CA SER A 84 -15.21 -9.44 5.77
C SER A 84 -15.89 -8.08 5.88
N HIS A 85 -15.35 -7.17 6.70
CA HIS A 85 -15.93 -5.85 6.89
C HIS A 85 -15.81 -4.98 5.64
N ILE A 86 -14.65 -4.97 4.97
CA ILE A 86 -14.49 -4.27 3.69
C ILE A 86 -15.48 -4.81 2.66
N LEU A 87 -15.55 -6.13 2.52
CA LEU A 87 -16.44 -6.75 1.54
C LEU A 87 -17.91 -6.38 1.79
N SER A 88 -18.37 -6.44 3.04
CA SER A 88 -19.74 -6.04 3.36
C SER A 88 -20.02 -4.59 2.99
N GLN A 89 -19.04 -3.71 3.23
CA GLN A 89 -19.19 -2.26 3.06
C GLN A 89 -19.19 -1.86 1.59
N ILE A 90 -18.29 -2.43 0.78
CA ILE A 90 -18.27 -2.16 -0.67
C ILE A 90 -19.53 -2.70 -1.35
N GLU A 91 -20.04 -3.88 -0.97
CA GLU A 91 -21.25 -4.44 -1.58
C GLU A 91 -22.54 -3.72 -1.17
N GLU A 92 -22.64 -3.32 0.10
CA GLU A 92 -23.80 -2.61 0.63
C GLU A 92 -23.98 -1.23 -0.03
N HIS A 93 -22.87 -0.56 -0.36
CA HIS A 93 -22.87 0.81 -0.86
C HIS A 93 -22.57 0.91 -2.37
N SER A 94 -22.21 -0.19 -3.03
CA SER A 94 -21.97 -0.19 -4.48
C SER A 94 -23.24 0.19 -5.25
N PRO A 95 -23.14 1.04 -6.28
CA PRO A 95 -24.18 1.21 -7.27
C PRO A 95 -24.64 -0.16 -7.79
N GLU A 96 -25.95 -0.34 -7.93
CA GLU A 96 -26.55 -1.59 -8.41
C GLU A 96 -26.36 -2.81 -7.48
N LYS A 97 -25.86 -2.62 -6.26
CA LYS A 97 -25.53 -3.69 -5.30
C LYS A 97 -24.56 -4.73 -5.89
N ALA A 98 -23.57 -4.25 -6.66
CA ALA A 98 -22.58 -5.11 -7.28
C ALA A 98 -21.87 -6.01 -6.26
N LYS A 99 -21.58 -7.24 -6.68
CA LYS A 99 -20.89 -8.26 -5.88
C LYS A 99 -19.39 -8.31 -6.19
N TYR A 100 -18.61 -8.65 -5.18
CA TYR A 100 -17.16 -8.66 -5.26
C TYR A 100 -16.57 -9.96 -4.70
N SER A 101 -15.53 -10.42 -5.37
CA SER A 101 -14.70 -11.54 -4.92
C SER A 101 -13.35 -11.03 -4.41
N LEU A 102 -12.90 -11.54 -3.25
CA LEU A 102 -11.53 -11.34 -2.80
C LEU A 102 -10.59 -12.12 -3.72
N LEU A 103 -9.77 -11.42 -4.50
CA LEU A 103 -8.75 -12.03 -5.35
C LEU A 103 -7.58 -12.54 -4.52
N ALA A 104 -7.05 -11.67 -3.64
CA ALA A 104 -5.93 -12.00 -2.77
C ALA A 104 -5.88 -11.10 -1.56
N LYS A 105 -5.30 -11.62 -0.48
CA LYS A 105 -4.85 -10.84 0.68
C LYS A 105 -3.46 -11.29 1.08
N VAL A 106 -2.63 -10.35 1.51
CA VAL A 106 -1.25 -10.60 1.95
C VAL A 106 -0.92 -9.71 3.13
N VAL A 107 -0.17 -10.26 4.09
CA VAL A 107 0.26 -9.54 5.31
C VAL A 107 1.72 -9.86 5.61
N ASN A 108 2.50 -8.83 5.93
CA ASN A 108 3.83 -8.95 6.51
C ASN A 108 3.92 -8.05 7.74
N VAL A 109 3.95 -8.66 8.93
CA VAL A 109 3.89 -7.96 10.22
C VAL A 109 2.65 -7.07 10.28
N GLY A 110 2.81 -5.74 10.22
CA GLY A 110 1.72 -4.77 10.28
C GLY A 110 1.31 -4.19 8.92
N ILE A 111 1.94 -4.63 7.82
CA ILE A 111 1.64 -4.16 6.47
C ILE A 111 0.71 -5.18 5.81
N ALA A 112 -0.44 -4.74 5.32
CA ALA A 112 -1.41 -5.61 4.67
C ALA A 112 -1.94 -5.01 3.37
N LEU A 113 -2.36 -5.88 2.46
CA LEU A 113 -3.02 -5.51 1.20
C LEU A 113 -4.10 -6.55 0.90
N LEU A 114 -5.30 -6.06 0.60
CA LEU A 114 -6.43 -6.87 0.14
C LEU A 114 -6.89 -6.32 -1.22
N VAL A 115 -7.11 -7.21 -2.18
CA VAL A 115 -7.57 -6.83 -3.52
C VAL A 115 -8.83 -7.62 -3.87
N TYR A 116 -9.86 -6.89 -4.26
CA TYR A 116 -11.18 -7.39 -4.65
C TYR A 116 -11.47 -7.04 -6.10
N ALA A 117 -12.26 -7.87 -6.76
CA ALA A 117 -12.73 -7.62 -8.12
C ALA A 117 -14.23 -7.84 -8.22
N ARG A 118 -14.87 -7.05 -9.07
CA ARG A 118 -16.31 -7.14 -9.36
C ARG A 118 -16.64 -8.45 -10.07
N ASP A 119 -17.61 -9.18 -9.55
CA ASP A 119 -18.01 -10.51 -10.01
C ASP A 119 -18.58 -10.49 -11.43
N GLU A 120 -19.41 -9.48 -11.72
CA GLU A 120 -19.97 -9.20 -13.04
C GLU A 120 -18.97 -8.38 -13.86
N GLY A 121 -17.84 -8.99 -14.20
CA GLY A 121 -16.81 -8.35 -15.01
C GLY A 121 -15.45 -9.00 -14.85
N ILE A 122 -14.51 -8.23 -14.31
CA ILE A 122 -13.09 -8.59 -14.32
C ILE A 122 -12.78 -9.86 -13.51
N ALA A 123 -13.50 -10.15 -12.42
CA ALA A 123 -13.18 -11.27 -11.52
C ALA A 123 -13.17 -12.63 -12.25
N ARG A 124 -14.08 -12.83 -13.21
CA ARG A 124 -14.20 -14.09 -13.98
C ARG A 124 -13.03 -14.32 -14.95
N LYS A 125 -12.28 -13.28 -15.25
CA LYS A 125 -11.14 -13.29 -16.18
C LYS A 125 -9.79 -13.34 -15.46
N VAL A 126 -9.81 -13.25 -14.13
CA VAL A 126 -8.59 -13.25 -13.32
C VAL A 126 -7.96 -14.64 -13.30
N CYS A 127 -6.65 -14.69 -13.53
CA CYS A 127 -5.80 -15.86 -13.47
C CYS A 127 -4.43 -15.48 -12.88
N ASP A 128 -3.57 -16.47 -12.63
CA ASP A 128 -2.19 -16.29 -12.15
C ASP A 128 -2.05 -15.36 -10.93
N VAL A 129 -2.93 -15.54 -9.94
CA VAL A 129 -2.91 -14.75 -8.71
C VAL A 129 -1.70 -15.11 -7.86
N GLN A 130 -0.89 -14.10 -7.55
CA GLN A 130 0.37 -14.21 -6.84
C GLN A 130 0.43 -13.18 -5.71
N THR A 131 1.10 -13.55 -4.62
CA THR A 131 1.40 -12.62 -3.53
C THR A 131 2.88 -12.68 -3.17
N SER A 132 3.43 -11.57 -2.69
CA SER A 132 4.84 -11.46 -2.30
C SER A 132 5.02 -10.48 -1.14
N TRP A 133 6.15 -10.56 -0.45
CA TRP A 133 6.50 -9.63 0.62
C TRP A 133 8.02 -9.42 0.71
N THR A 134 8.41 -8.30 1.30
CA THR A 134 9.79 -8.00 1.68
C THR A 134 9.83 -7.08 2.89
N GLY A 135 10.94 -7.11 3.64
CA GLY A 135 11.14 -6.30 4.85
C GLY A 135 12.37 -5.40 4.71
N CYS A 136 12.20 -4.12 5.06
CA CYS A 136 13.25 -3.10 5.07
C CYS A 136 13.66 -2.69 6.48
N GLY A 137 13.06 -3.27 7.51
CA GLY A 137 13.43 -3.02 8.90
C GLY A 137 14.86 -3.46 9.21
N PRO A 138 15.37 -3.17 10.41
CA PRO A 138 16.67 -3.67 10.85
C PRO A 138 16.79 -5.18 10.62
N GLY A 139 17.84 -5.63 9.94
CA GLY A 139 17.98 -7.06 9.60
C GLY A 139 16.92 -7.60 8.62
N PHE A 140 16.32 -6.74 7.79
CA PHE A 140 15.23 -7.06 6.86
C PHE A 140 13.89 -7.42 7.55
N MET A 141 13.73 -7.07 8.83
CA MET A 141 12.49 -7.28 9.58
C MET A 141 11.28 -6.58 8.91
N GLY A 142 10.10 -7.17 9.08
CA GLY A 142 8.89 -6.78 8.33
C GLY A 142 8.11 -5.59 8.90
N ASN A 143 8.57 -4.96 9.99
CA ASN A 143 7.90 -3.77 10.56
C ASN A 143 7.99 -2.52 9.65
N LYS A 144 8.88 -2.57 8.66
CA LYS A 144 8.97 -1.69 7.49
C LYS A 144 9.21 -2.57 6.26
N GLY A 145 8.77 -2.15 5.09
CA GLY A 145 8.89 -2.94 3.87
C GLY A 145 7.65 -2.84 3.00
N ALA A 146 7.31 -3.92 2.30
CA ALA A 146 6.16 -3.96 1.42
C ALA A 146 5.57 -5.36 1.27
N VAL A 147 4.29 -5.38 0.91
CA VAL A 147 3.57 -6.55 0.41
C VAL A 147 3.01 -6.25 -0.96
N GLY A 148 2.87 -7.27 -1.80
CA GLY A 148 2.38 -7.12 -3.16
C GLY A 148 1.39 -8.21 -3.55
N VAL A 149 0.43 -7.84 -4.38
CA VAL A 149 -0.52 -8.72 -5.07
C VAL A 149 -0.32 -8.51 -6.57
N ARG A 150 -0.14 -9.59 -7.32
CA ARG A 150 -0.10 -9.60 -8.78
C ARG A 150 -1.11 -10.58 -9.31
N PHE A 151 -1.81 -10.24 -10.37
CA PHE A 151 -2.66 -11.17 -11.10
C PHE A 151 -2.74 -10.77 -12.56
N ARG A 152 -3.19 -11.70 -13.39
CA ARG A 152 -3.41 -11.50 -14.81
C ARG A 152 -4.89 -11.51 -15.11
N VAL A 153 -5.32 -10.70 -16.08
CA VAL A 153 -6.68 -10.67 -16.60
C VAL A 153 -6.58 -11.15 -18.03
N SER A 154 -7.08 -12.36 -18.31
CA SER A 154 -7.03 -12.95 -19.64
C SER A 154 -8.19 -12.46 -20.49
N ASP A 155 -7.91 -12.11 -21.75
CA ASP A 155 -8.92 -11.90 -22.77
C ASP A 155 -9.32 -13.25 -23.38
N ALA A 156 -9.97 -14.11 -22.58
CA ALA A 156 -10.50 -15.36 -23.08
C ALA A 156 -11.73 -15.09 -23.96
N PHE A 157 -11.54 -15.18 -25.27
CA PHE A 157 -12.60 -15.41 -26.25
C PHE A 157 -12.28 -16.74 -26.95
N ASP A 158 -13.27 -17.64 -27.02
CA ASP A 158 -13.22 -18.88 -27.82
C ASP A 158 -12.06 -19.84 -27.52
N ASP A 159 -11.87 -20.24 -26.25
CA ASP A 159 -10.97 -21.33 -25.81
C ASP A 159 -9.48 -21.22 -26.17
N VAL A 160 -9.01 -20.06 -26.65
CA VAL A 160 -7.59 -19.78 -26.87
C VAL A 160 -7.05 -18.91 -25.74
N GLU A 161 -6.06 -19.41 -25.00
CA GLU A 161 -5.44 -18.65 -23.91
C GLU A 161 -4.70 -17.42 -24.46
N GLN A 162 -5.25 -16.24 -24.21
CA GLN A 162 -4.61 -14.97 -24.55
C GLN A 162 -3.73 -14.48 -23.39
N PRO A 163 -2.60 -13.81 -23.69
CA PRO A 163 -1.72 -13.24 -22.69
C PRO A 163 -2.44 -12.27 -21.75
N GLY A 164 -3.32 -11.42 -22.28
CA GLY A 164 -4.06 -10.44 -21.48
C GLY A 164 -3.14 -9.40 -20.82
N GLU A 165 -3.58 -8.84 -19.69
CA GLU A 165 -2.88 -7.78 -18.96
C GLU A 165 -2.54 -8.22 -17.52
N THR A 166 -1.39 -7.77 -17.02
CA THR A 166 -0.96 -8.02 -15.64
C THR A 166 -1.15 -6.78 -14.76
N TYR A 167 -1.74 -6.98 -13.59
CA TYR A 167 -2.04 -5.95 -12.60
C TYR A 167 -1.21 -6.23 -11.36
N THR A 168 -0.42 -5.25 -10.90
CA THR A 168 0.39 -5.37 -9.69
C THR A 168 0.07 -4.23 -8.72
N PHE A 169 -0.30 -4.58 -7.49
CA PHE A 169 -0.56 -3.67 -6.39
C PHE A 169 0.50 -3.87 -5.31
N VAL A 170 1.10 -2.78 -4.82
CA VAL A 170 2.12 -2.80 -3.78
C VAL A 170 1.71 -1.88 -2.63
N CYS A 171 1.61 -2.44 -1.42
CA CYS A 171 1.39 -1.66 -0.20
C CYS A 171 2.69 -1.62 0.61
N ALA A 172 3.18 -0.43 0.93
CA ALA A 172 4.44 -0.25 1.64
C ALA A 172 4.29 0.54 2.95
N HIS A 173 5.27 0.35 3.83
CA HIS A 173 5.48 1.18 5.01
C HIS A 173 6.98 1.48 5.11
N LEU A 174 7.38 2.69 4.73
CA LEU A 174 8.79 3.08 4.63
C LEU A 174 9.33 3.71 5.93
N THR A 175 10.64 3.84 6.02
CA THR A 175 11.34 4.37 7.21
C THR A 175 10.80 5.73 7.65
N ALA A 176 10.37 5.80 8.92
CA ALA A 176 9.81 6.99 9.54
C ALA A 176 10.86 8.06 9.89
N HIS A 177 10.37 9.26 10.23
CA HIS A 177 11.11 10.47 10.64
C HIS A 177 11.72 11.30 9.50
N GLN A 178 11.62 12.62 9.61
CA GLN A 178 11.97 13.59 8.56
C GLN A 178 13.41 13.45 8.06
N GLN A 179 14.37 13.32 8.97
CA GLN A 179 15.80 13.23 8.68
C GLN A 179 16.23 11.94 7.97
N LYS A 180 15.36 10.93 7.87
CA LYS A 180 15.69 9.61 7.28
C LYS A 180 15.34 9.49 5.80
N LEU A 181 15.45 10.59 5.04
CA LEU A 181 15.16 10.61 3.60
C LEU A 181 15.96 9.53 2.83
N GLN A 182 17.26 9.46 3.06
CA GLN A 182 18.12 8.47 2.39
C GLN A 182 17.75 7.02 2.72
N HIS A 183 17.21 6.77 3.92
CA HIS A 183 16.72 5.43 4.26
C HIS A 183 15.43 5.11 3.51
N ARG A 184 14.51 6.06 3.32
CA ARG A 184 13.31 5.84 2.49
C ARG A 184 13.65 5.59 1.02
N ILE A 185 14.64 6.31 0.48
CA ILE A 185 15.17 6.06 -0.88
C ILE A 185 15.73 4.64 -0.96
N ALA A 186 16.56 4.24 0.02
CA ALA A 186 17.10 2.88 0.10
C ALA A 186 16.00 1.82 0.25
N ASP A 187 14.97 2.08 1.06
CA ASP A 187 13.82 1.18 1.22
C ASP A 187 13.09 0.98 -0.11
N PHE A 188 12.86 2.04 -0.90
CA PHE A 188 12.25 1.93 -2.22
C PHE A 188 13.07 1.03 -3.16
N HIS A 189 14.37 1.30 -3.29
CA HIS A 189 15.25 0.47 -4.14
C HIS A 189 15.30 -0.99 -3.65
N HIS A 190 15.35 -1.19 -2.34
CA HIS A 190 15.28 -2.53 -1.76
C HIS A 190 13.97 -3.23 -2.13
N ILE A 191 12.82 -2.55 -2.03
CA ILE A 191 11.52 -3.11 -2.41
C ILE A 191 11.51 -3.48 -3.89
N VAL A 192 11.99 -2.59 -4.78
CA VAL A 192 12.05 -2.88 -6.23
C VAL A 192 12.90 -4.13 -6.51
N GLY A 193 14.02 -4.30 -5.82
CA GLY A 193 14.91 -5.45 -6.00
C GLY A 193 14.46 -6.74 -5.31
N THR A 194 13.63 -6.69 -4.27
CA THR A 194 13.35 -7.87 -3.41
C THR A 194 11.88 -8.27 -3.30
N LEU A 195 10.95 -7.37 -3.62
CA LEU A 195 9.53 -7.70 -3.78
C LEU A 195 9.31 -8.33 -5.18
N LEU A 196 9.83 -9.54 -5.32
CA LEU A 196 9.85 -10.27 -6.58
C LEU A 196 8.63 -11.17 -6.73
N PHE A 197 8.24 -11.38 -7.98
CA PHE A 197 7.21 -12.31 -8.41
C PHE A 197 7.81 -13.35 -9.35
N PRO A 198 7.17 -14.50 -9.56
CA PRO A 198 7.53 -15.43 -10.63
C PRO A 198 7.66 -14.75 -12.00
N ALA A 199 8.30 -15.46 -12.93
CA ALA A 199 8.36 -15.05 -14.33
C ALA A 199 6.95 -14.84 -14.89
N LEU A 200 6.82 -13.90 -15.83
CA LEU A 200 5.56 -13.70 -16.54
C LEU A 200 5.21 -14.96 -17.35
N PRO A 201 3.92 -15.33 -17.43
CA PRO A 201 3.46 -16.34 -18.37
C PRO A 201 3.93 -16.01 -19.80
N PHE A 202 4.19 -17.04 -20.60
CA PHE A 202 4.68 -16.91 -21.99
C PHE A 202 6.09 -16.30 -22.16
N SER A 203 6.79 -15.97 -21.07
CA SER A 203 8.22 -15.59 -21.11
C SER A 203 9.11 -16.82 -21.27
N GLU A 204 10.12 -16.75 -22.14
CA GLU A 204 11.18 -17.76 -22.21
C GLU A 204 12.08 -17.73 -20.97
N ASP A 205 12.41 -16.52 -20.49
CA ASP A 205 13.13 -16.34 -19.23
C ASP A 205 12.23 -16.70 -18.05
N LYS A 206 12.69 -17.63 -17.22
CA LYS A 206 12.02 -18.11 -16.01
C LYS A 206 12.52 -17.43 -14.73
N SER A 207 13.36 -16.40 -14.86
CA SER A 207 13.85 -15.62 -13.73
C SER A 207 12.72 -14.86 -13.01
N PRO A 208 12.82 -14.66 -11.68
CA PRO A 208 11.88 -13.81 -10.95
C PRO A 208 11.90 -12.38 -11.49
N THR A 209 10.73 -11.75 -11.52
CA THR A 209 10.56 -10.41 -12.06
C THR A 209 10.30 -9.37 -10.97
N THR A 210 10.72 -8.13 -11.23
CA THR A 210 10.45 -7.00 -10.31
C THR A 210 9.00 -6.54 -10.43
N ILE A 211 8.60 -5.59 -9.58
CA ILE A 211 7.26 -4.98 -9.63
C ILE A 211 6.95 -4.31 -10.97
N TYR A 212 7.97 -3.88 -11.74
CA TYR A 212 7.81 -3.20 -13.02
C TYR A 212 7.48 -4.11 -14.20
N SER A 213 7.67 -5.43 -14.07
CA SER A 213 7.26 -6.41 -15.09
C SER A 213 5.76 -6.67 -15.01
N THR A 214 4.96 -5.67 -15.37
CA THR A 214 3.50 -5.67 -15.27
C THR A 214 2.89 -4.70 -16.28
N SER A 215 1.62 -4.85 -16.61
CA SER A 215 0.90 -3.93 -17.51
C SER A 215 0.45 -2.68 -16.76
N HIS A 216 -0.11 -2.85 -15.56
CA HIS A 216 -0.50 -1.76 -14.67
C HIS A 216 0.15 -1.96 -13.30
N LEU A 217 0.75 -0.90 -12.76
CA LEU A 217 1.45 -0.92 -11.47
C LEU A 217 0.90 0.18 -10.57
N PHE A 218 0.51 -0.22 -9.37
CA PHE A 218 0.01 0.69 -8.34
C PHE A 218 0.83 0.53 -7.07
N PHE A 219 1.27 1.65 -6.50
CA PHE A 219 2.07 1.68 -5.28
C PHE A 219 1.40 2.61 -4.27
N LEU A 220 1.04 2.07 -3.12
CA LEU A 220 0.32 2.77 -2.07
C LEU A 220 0.97 2.55 -0.71
N GLY A 221 0.65 3.39 0.27
CA GLY A 221 0.99 3.13 1.66
C GLY A 221 1.40 4.36 2.45
N ASP A 222 1.85 4.12 3.69
CA ASP A 222 2.58 5.12 4.48
C ASP A 222 4.04 5.16 4.03
N LEU A 223 4.30 6.04 3.08
CA LEU A 223 5.62 6.22 2.48
C LEU A 223 6.51 7.12 3.35
N ASN A 224 5.96 7.74 4.40
CA ASN A 224 6.69 8.46 5.43
C ASN A 224 7.56 9.64 4.94
N PHE A 225 7.44 10.07 3.69
CA PHE A 225 8.07 11.30 3.19
C PHE A 225 7.44 12.51 3.89
N ARG A 226 8.28 13.53 4.12
CA ARG A 226 7.93 14.70 4.94
C ARG A 226 8.12 15.98 4.14
N ILE A 227 7.58 17.06 4.69
CA ILE A 227 7.91 18.42 4.26
C ILE A 227 9.29 18.78 4.82
N ASP A 228 10.19 19.24 3.96
CA ASP A 228 11.56 19.59 4.32
C ASP A 228 11.88 21.03 3.90
N LEU A 229 11.65 21.95 4.81
CA LEU A 229 11.89 23.38 4.59
C LEU A 229 13.40 23.66 4.73
N PRO A 230 14.02 24.37 3.77
CA PRO A 230 15.41 24.79 3.91
C PRO A 230 15.55 25.80 5.06
N LYS A 231 16.73 25.87 5.68
CA LYS A 231 17.02 26.79 6.80
C LYS A 231 16.78 28.26 6.47
N SER A 232 16.93 28.63 5.19
CA SER A 232 16.67 29.98 4.68
C SER A 232 15.18 30.30 4.50
N HIS A 233 14.28 29.31 4.61
CA HIS A 233 12.86 29.51 4.43
C HIS A 233 12.27 30.27 5.62
N PRO A 234 11.40 31.29 5.42
CA PRO A 234 10.80 32.05 6.51
C PRO A 234 10.04 31.19 7.53
N MET A 235 9.48 30.06 7.07
CA MET A 235 8.73 29.15 7.92
C MET A 235 9.62 28.26 8.81
N PHE A 236 10.94 28.17 8.58
CA PHE A 236 11.82 27.13 9.17
C PHE A 236 11.84 27.12 10.70
N GLU A 237 12.05 28.27 11.36
CA GLU A 237 12.23 28.33 12.82
C GLU A 237 11.01 27.85 13.61
N ASN A 238 9.80 28.09 13.07
CA ASN A 238 8.54 27.59 13.62
C ASN A 238 7.76 26.83 12.55
N ALA A 239 8.43 25.83 11.95
CA ALA A 239 7.87 25.06 10.85
C ALA A 239 6.51 24.47 11.20
N TRP A 240 6.31 23.99 12.42
CA TRP A 240 5.04 23.41 12.83
C TRP A 240 3.87 24.41 12.73
N ALA A 241 3.99 25.60 13.33
CA ALA A 241 2.89 26.56 13.35
C ALA A 241 2.59 27.09 11.94
N HIS A 242 3.64 27.47 11.20
CA HIS A 242 3.47 28.01 9.86
C HIS A 242 2.92 26.97 8.88
N VAL A 243 3.42 25.73 8.90
CA VAL A 243 2.90 24.65 8.06
C VAL A 243 1.44 24.37 8.40
N SER A 244 1.11 24.25 9.69
CA SER A 244 -0.26 24.00 10.13
C SER A 244 -1.24 25.08 9.67
N GLU A 245 -0.80 26.35 9.66
CA GLU A 245 -1.60 27.46 9.15
C GLU A 245 -1.74 27.41 7.63
N ALA A 246 -0.62 27.21 6.91
CA ALA A 246 -0.60 27.11 5.46
C ALA A 246 -1.50 25.98 4.92
N LEU A 247 -1.66 24.90 5.68
CA LEU A 247 -2.53 23.78 5.29
C LEU A 247 -4.03 24.12 5.25
N LYS A 248 -4.45 25.28 5.78
CA LYS A 248 -5.86 25.71 5.71
C LYS A 248 -6.25 26.25 4.34
N GLU A 249 -5.30 26.81 3.60
CA GLU A 249 -5.53 27.49 2.32
C GLU A 249 -5.01 26.66 1.14
N SER A 250 -5.76 26.60 0.05
CA SER A 250 -5.38 25.79 -1.11
C SER A 250 -4.10 26.26 -1.79
N GLU A 251 -3.98 27.56 -2.03
CA GLU A 251 -2.80 28.17 -2.66
C GLU A 251 -1.52 27.98 -1.83
N ALA A 252 -1.65 28.06 -0.50
CA ALA A 252 -0.54 27.85 0.41
C ALA A 252 -0.11 26.38 0.43
N ARG A 253 -1.05 25.42 0.36
CA ARG A 253 -0.74 24.00 0.16
C ARG A 253 -0.04 23.74 -1.16
N GLU A 254 -0.48 24.38 -2.22
CA GLU A 254 0.16 24.24 -3.53
C GLU A 254 1.61 24.70 -3.47
N THR A 255 1.90 25.84 -2.84
CA THR A 255 3.27 26.32 -2.65
C THR A 255 4.07 25.37 -1.76
N LEU A 256 3.45 24.84 -0.70
CA LEU A 256 4.09 23.97 0.27
C LEU A 256 4.50 22.61 -0.31
N LYS A 257 3.78 22.12 -1.33
CA LYS A 257 4.09 20.84 -2.00
C LYS A 257 5.51 20.83 -2.58
N GLU A 258 6.05 21.99 -2.94
CA GLU A 258 7.39 22.12 -3.51
C GLU A 258 8.52 21.77 -2.52
N PHE A 259 8.18 21.62 -1.24
CA PHE A 259 9.08 21.15 -0.18
C PHE A 259 8.78 19.70 0.26
N ASP A 260 7.88 19.00 -0.43
CA ASP A 260 7.61 17.58 -0.19
C ASP A 260 8.77 16.71 -0.69
N GLN A 261 9.35 15.92 0.22
CA GLN A 261 10.49 15.08 -0.12
C GLN A 261 10.19 14.04 -1.20
N LEU A 262 8.99 13.46 -1.25
CA LEU A 262 8.64 12.46 -2.28
C LEU A 262 8.59 13.12 -3.66
N LEU A 263 7.89 14.25 -3.77
CA LEU A 263 7.80 15.00 -5.03
C LEU A 263 9.18 15.40 -5.55
N LEU A 264 10.04 15.93 -4.66
CA LEU A 264 11.40 16.34 -5.02
C LEU A 264 12.25 15.17 -5.51
N GLU A 265 12.22 14.02 -4.83
CA GLU A 265 13.01 12.84 -5.21
C GLU A 265 12.46 12.17 -6.49
N ARG A 266 11.15 12.20 -6.72
CA ARG A 266 10.54 11.74 -7.99
C ARG A 266 10.98 12.60 -9.18
N ARG A 267 11.00 13.93 -9.02
CA ARG A 267 11.47 14.88 -10.05
C ARG A 267 12.97 14.74 -10.34
N LYS A 268 13.76 14.32 -9.34
CA LYS A 268 15.18 13.96 -9.53
C LYS A 268 15.38 12.59 -10.18
N HIS A 269 14.31 11.83 -10.38
CA HIS A 269 14.33 10.45 -10.87
C HIS A 269 15.17 9.51 -10.00
N SER A 270 15.34 9.81 -8.70
CA SER A 270 16.05 8.94 -7.76
C SER A 270 15.17 7.78 -7.31
N ILE A 271 13.86 7.96 -7.27
CA ILE A 271 12.85 6.96 -6.88
C ILE A 271 11.61 7.09 -7.76
N PHE A 272 10.76 6.06 -7.74
CA PHE A 272 9.47 6.07 -8.42
C PHE A 272 9.56 6.47 -9.90
N VAL A 273 10.63 6.07 -10.59
CA VAL A 273 10.81 6.34 -12.02
C VAL A 273 9.65 5.71 -12.79
N GLY A 274 9.03 6.52 -13.65
CA GLY A 274 7.83 6.13 -14.41
C GLY A 274 6.51 6.23 -13.64
N PHE A 275 6.50 6.48 -12.33
CA PHE A 275 5.24 6.65 -11.61
C PHE A 275 4.69 8.09 -11.72
N ARG A 276 3.36 8.19 -11.73
CA ARG A 276 2.61 9.43 -11.60
C ARG A 276 1.78 9.38 -10.31
N GLU A 277 1.40 10.56 -9.83
CA GLU A 277 0.56 10.74 -8.64
C GLU A 277 -0.50 11.81 -8.96
N GLY A 278 -1.69 11.69 -8.38
CA GLY A 278 -2.68 12.77 -8.43
C GLY A 278 -2.25 14.00 -7.62
N GLU A 279 -3.08 15.04 -7.62
CA GLU A 279 -2.76 16.28 -6.89
C GLU A 279 -2.93 16.14 -5.37
N PHE A 280 -1.98 15.46 -4.71
CA PHE A 280 -2.03 15.16 -3.26
C PHE A 280 -2.16 16.40 -2.36
N TRP A 281 -1.76 17.56 -2.87
CA TRP A 281 -1.80 18.84 -2.16
C TRP A 281 -3.21 19.46 -2.10
N GLN A 282 -4.17 18.95 -2.89
CA GLN A 282 -5.57 19.40 -2.86
C GLN A 282 -6.29 19.04 -1.54
N PHE A 283 -5.73 18.12 -0.75
CA PHE A 283 -6.17 17.82 0.61
C PHE A 283 -5.07 18.12 1.65
N LYS A 284 -5.47 18.25 2.92
CA LYS A 284 -4.52 18.58 4.01
C LYS A 284 -3.58 17.41 4.30
N CYS A 285 -2.47 17.67 4.98
CA CYS A 285 -1.56 16.60 5.41
C CYS A 285 -2.28 15.52 6.22
N THR A 286 -1.96 14.26 5.95
CA THR A 286 -2.61 13.08 6.55
C THR A 286 -2.02 12.70 7.90
N TYR A 287 -0.86 13.26 8.27
CA TYR A 287 -0.14 12.99 9.51
C TYR A 287 0.47 14.31 10.04
N LYS A 288 0.67 14.55 11.33
CA LYS A 288 0.30 13.76 12.52
C LYS A 288 -0.89 14.42 13.21
N HIS A 289 -2.05 13.78 13.17
CA HIS A 289 -3.26 14.27 13.84
C HIS A 289 -3.25 13.92 15.32
N ARG A 290 -3.97 14.70 16.13
CA ARG A 290 -4.29 14.32 17.50
C ARG A 290 -5.41 13.28 17.47
N LEU A 291 -5.24 12.21 18.25
CA LEU A 291 -6.27 11.18 18.40
C LEU A 291 -7.55 11.80 18.97
N GLY A 292 -8.70 11.41 18.40
CA GLY A 292 -10.01 11.95 18.75
C GLY A 292 -10.42 13.22 17.99
N ASP A 293 -9.47 13.95 17.40
CA ASP A 293 -9.74 15.20 16.68
C ASP A 293 -9.89 14.97 15.16
N VAL A 294 -10.83 15.68 14.54
CA VAL A 294 -11.10 15.61 13.08
C VAL A 294 -10.01 16.31 12.28
N ASP A 295 -9.59 17.50 12.71
CA ASP A 295 -8.76 18.41 11.90
C ASP A 295 -7.71 19.17 12.75
N GLN A 296 -7.22 18.54 13.83
CA GLN A 296 -6.17 19.13 14.68
C GLN A 296 -4.89 18.31 14.65
N TYR A 297 -3.77 18.97 14.34
CA TYR A 297 -2.44 18.36 14.35
C TYR A 297 -1.83 18.29 15.75
N ASP A 298 -1.10 17.20 16.03
CA ASP A 298 -0.25 17.05 17.23
C ASP A 298 1.06 17.85 17.05
N THR A 299 1.46 18.59 18.08
CA THR A 299 2.63 19.49 18.06
C THR A 299 3.98 18.77 18.02
N LYS A 300 4.02 17.45 18.25
CA LYS A 300 5.26 16.66 18.29
C LYS A 300 5.94 16.54 16.93
N ARG A 301 5.22 16.78 15.83
CA ARG A 301 5.73 16.63 14.46
C ARG A 301 5.09 17.65 13.53
N VAL A 302 5.89 18.23 12.64
CA VAL A 302 5.39 19.01 11.51
C VAL A 302 4.46 18.12 10.68
N PRO A 303 3.27 18.60 10.30
CA PRO A 303 2.37 17.85 9.43
C PRO A 303 3.02 17.46 8.09
N ALA A 304 2.65 16.32 7.53
CA ALA A 304 3.16 15.80 6.26
C ALA A 304 2.14 14.91 5.52
N TRP A 305 2.26 14.86 4.19
CA TRP A 305 1.58 13.88 3.33
C TRP A 305 2.37 12.58 3.31
N THR A 306 2.24 11.79 4.38
CA THR A 306 2.95 10.51 4.52
C THR A 306 2.30 9.39 3.74
N ASP A 307 0.98 9.44 3.58
CA ASP A 307 0.17 8.42 2.94
C ASP A 307 -0.03 8.80 1.47
N ARG A 308 0.36 7.92 0.53
CA ARG A 308 0.44 8.25 -0.90
C ARG A 308 -0.05 7.11 -1.79
N ILE A 309 -0.57 7.44 -2.98
CA ILE A 309 -0.97 6.50 -4.03
C ILE A 309 -0.36 6.95 -5.36
N MET A 310 0.46 6.09 -5.95
CA MET A 310 1.11 6.29 -7.24
C MET A 310 0.75 5.18 -8.22
N TYR A 311 0.79 5.49 -9.51
CA TYR A 311 0.42 4.56 -10.56
C TYR A 311 1.20 4.76 -11.85
N THR A 312 1.27 3.73 -12.67
CA THR A 312 1.73 3.78 -14.06
C THR A 312 1.14 2.62 -14.86
N THR A 313 1.06 2.79 -16.17
CA THR A 313 0.54 1.80 -17.11
C THR A 313 1.48 1.63 -18.30
N TYR A 314 1.48 0.46 -18.92
CA TYR A 314 2.28 0.13 -20.10
C TYR A 314 2.01 1.02 -21.31
N SER A 315 0.84 1.66 -21.35
CA SER A 315 0.52 2.61 -22.41
C SER A 315 1.18 3.97 -22.22
N ASP A 316 1.74 4.26 -21.05
CA ASP A 316 2.46 5.50 -20.78
C ASP A 316 3.74 5.56 -21.63
N SER A 317 4.08 6.75 -22.14
CA SER A 317 5.36 6.94 -22.86
C SER A 317 6.53 6.97 -21.87
N PRO A 318 7.63 6.23 -22.14
CA PRO A 318 8.85 6.34 -21.35
C PRO A 318 9.53 7.70 -21.50
N GLY A 319 9.23 8.46 -22.56
CA GLY A 319 9.77 9.80 -22.80
C GLY A 319 9.00 10.94 -22.13
N SER A 320 7.83 10.68 -21.54
CA SER A 320 6.98 11.72 -20.93
C SER A 320 6.60 11.36 -19.50
N LEU A 321 7.56 11.46 -18.57
CA LEU A 321 7.46 10.96 -17.20
C LEU A 321 6.37 11.59 -16.33
N GLU A 322 5.81 12.73 -16.73
CA GLU A 322 4.75 13.43 -15.98
C GLU A 322 3.34 13.16 -16.52
N ALA A 323 3.19 12.71 -17.77
CA ALA A 323 1.88 12.43 -18.37
C ALA A 323 1.54 10.95 -18.23
N SER A 324 0.31 10.61 -17.84
CA SER A 324 -0.18 9.23 -17.82
C SER A 324 -1.51 9.11 -18.56
N HIS A 325 -1.74 7.95 -19.17
CA HIS A 325 -3.05 7.60 -19.72
C HIS A 325 -4.04 7.09 -18.66
N ILE A 326 -3.58 6.85 -17.43
CA ILE A 326 -4.47 6.67 -16.28
C ILE A 326 -5.01 8.04 -15.87
N ARG A 327 -6.34 8.16 -15.84
CA ARG A 327 -7.01 9.37 -15.35
C ARG A 327 -7.32 9.23 -13.87
N ASN A 328 -6.79 10.13 -13.05
CA ASN A 328 -7.18 10.25 -11.66
C ASN A 328 -8.49 11.02 -11.55
N LEU A 329 -9.58 10.32 -11.21
CA LEU A 329 -10.92 10.90 -11.08
C LEU A 329 -11.17 11.50 -9.69
N LEU A 330 -10.53 10.91 -8.67
CA LEU A 330 -10.58 11.38 -7.30
C LEU A 330 -9.27 11.03 -6.62
N TYR A 331 -8.74 11.96 -5.83
CA TYR A 331 -7.69 11.67 -4.85
C TYR A 331 -7.91 12.55 -3.62
N THR A 332 -8.27 11.92 -2.50
CA THR A 332 -8.65 12.64 -1.28
C THR A 332 -8.31 11.84 -0.02
N TYR A 333 -8.52 12.47 1.13
CA TYR A 333 -8.40 11.91 2.47
C TYR A 333 -9.71 11.98 3.23
N ILE A 334 -9.83 11.20 4.31
CA ILE A 334 -11.05 11.09 5.12
C ILE A 334 -10.80 11.68 6.52
N PRO A 335 -11.13 12.96 6.76
CA PRO A 335 -10.83 13.63 8.04
C PRO A 335 -11.65 13.11 9.22
N SER A 336 -12.86 12.56 8.97
CA SER A 336 -13.75 12.03 10.01
C SER A 336 -13.15 10.87 10.82
N TYR A 337 -12.07 10.26 10.31
CA TYR A 337 -11.38 9.16 10.97
C TYR A 337 -10.42 9.67 12.04
N THR A 338 -10.81 9.55 13.31
CA THR A 338 -10.06 10.10 14.45
C THR A 338 -9.34 9.07 15.33
N ILE A 339 -9.42 7.77 15.01
CA ILE A 339 -8.82 6.71 15.85
C ILE A 339 -7.30 6.62 15.68
N SER A 340 -6.78 6.92 14.49
CA SER A 340 -5.34 6.97 14.19
C SER A 340 -4.85 8.41 14.17
N ASP A 341 -3.54 8.60 14.33
CA ASP A 341 -2.86 9.87 14.05
C ASP A 341 -2.61 10.07 12.55
N HIS A 342 -2.97 9.09 11.72
CA HIS A 342 -3.11 9.20 10.28
C HIS A 342 -4.58 9.34 9.87
N LYS A 343 -4.81 9.96 8.71
CA LYS A 343 -6.10 9.98 8.03
C LYS A 343 -6.06 9.05 6.82
N PRO A 344 -7.07 8.19 6.60
CA PRO A 344 -7.15 7.34 5.41
C PRO A 344 -7.16 8.17 4.14
N ILE A 345 -6.58 7.63 3.07
CA ILE A 345 -6.64 8.20 1.72
C ILE A 345 -7.31 7.26 0.74
N VAL A 346 -7.90 7.81 -0.31
CA VAL A 346 -8.53 7.06 -1.38
C VAL A 346 -8.29 7.74 -2.72
N SER A 347 -8.07 6.93 -3.76
CA SER A 347 -8.05 7.39 -5.13
C SER A 347 -8.90 6.51 -6.04
N LEU A 348 -9.57 7.14 -7.01
CA LEU A 348 -10.34 6.48 -8.05
C LEU A 348 -9.67 6.73 -9.40
N LEU A 349 -9.24 5.65 -10.04
CA LEU A 349 -8.44 5.68 -11.26
C LEU A 349 -9.22 5.05 -12.41
N LEU A 350 -9.31 5.76 -13.53
CA LEU A 350 -9.85 5.22 -14.77
C LEU A 350 -8.69 4.80 -15.68
N LEU A 351 -8.58 3.50 -15.93
CA LEU A 351 -7.53 2.93 -16.75
C LEU A 351 -7.75 3.22 -18.24
N PRO A 352 -6.68 3.33 -19.04
CA PRO A 352 -6.81 3.50 -20.49
C PRO A 352 -7.52 2.29 -21.11
N TYR A 353 -8.40 2.56 -22.07
CA TYR A 353 -8.87 1.52 -22.97
C TYR A 353 -7.83 1.35 -24.07
N VAL A 354 -7.30 0.14 -24.24
CA VAL A 354 -6.44 -0.19 -25.38
C VAL A 354 -7.17 -1.20 -26.26
N PRO A 355 -7.52 -0.84 -27.51
CA PRO A 355 -8.16 -1.77 -28.42
C PRO A 355 -7.23 -2.97 -28.65
N PRO A 356 -7.76 -4.21 -28.76
CA PRO A 356 -6.97 -5.30 -29.29
C PRO A 356 -6.51 -4.88 -30.69
N SER A 357 -5.20 -4.71 -30.85
CA SER A 357 -4.59 -4.35 -32.13
C SER A 357 -5.05 -5.38 -33.16
N ASN A 358 -5.52 -4.93 -34.34
CA ASN A 358 -5.97 -5.81 -35.42
C ASN A 358 -5.02 -7.00 -35.57
N ILE A 359 -5.58 -8.19 -35.37
CA ILE A 359 -4.87 -9.47 -35.31
C ILE A 359 -3.99 -9.59 -36.57
N SER A 360 -2.67 -9.46 -36.41
CA SER A 360 -1.74 -9.96 -37.41
C SER A 360 -1.75 -11.48 -37.27
N THR A 361 -2.27 -12.16 -38.28
CA THR A 361 -2.43 -13.61 -38.43
C THR A 361 -1.10 -14.37 -38.58
N THR A 362 -0.03 -13.93 -37.89
CA THR A 362 1.23 -14.65 -37.83
C THR A 362 1.34 -15.33 -36.47
N GLY A 363 1.46 -16.66 -36.47
CA GLY A 363 1.30 -17.56 -35.31
C GLY A 363 2.34 -17.44 -34.18
N SER A 364 2.77 -16.24 -33.81
CA SER A 364 3.51 -15.96 -32.58
C SER A 364 2.53 -15.49 -31.50
N SER A 365 2.49 -16.18 -30.36
CA SER A 365 1.81 -15.67 -29.16
C SER A 365 2.35 -14.28 -28.84
N ARG A 366 1.48 -13.26 -28.75
CA ARG A 366 1.89 -11.90 -28.39
C ARG A 366 2.45 -11.90 -26.95
N PRO A 367 3.55 -11.19 -26.64
CA PRO A 367 3.98 -11.08 -25.25
C PRO A 367 3.00 -10.25 -24.42
N ILE A 368 2.93 -10.52 -23.12
CA ILE A 368 2.18 -9.69 -22.17
C ILE A 368 2.74 -8.26 -22.24
N PRO A 369 1.89 -7.22 -22.39
CA PRO A 369 2.36 -5.85 -22.40
C PRO A 369 2.93 -5.46 -21.02
N THR A 370 4.14 -4.90 -21.00
CA THR A 370 4.81 -4.45 -19.77
C THR A 370 5.18 -2.97 -19.84
N ILE A 371 5.26 -2.31 -18.68
CA ILE A 371 5.70 -0.93 -18.57
C ILE A 371 7.07 -0.72 -19.23
N ALA A 372 7.11 0.24 -20.15
CA ALA A 372 8.36 0.74 -20.73
C ALA A 372 8.97 1.78 -19.79
N LEU A 373 10.23 1.58 -19.43
CA LEU A 373 10.99 2.50 -18.58
C LEU A 373 12.02 3.27 -19.42
N PRO A 374 12.43 4.47 -18.97
CA PRO A 374 13.54 5.19 -19.61
C PRO A 374 14.83 4.37 -19.61
N GLU A 375 15.67 4.57 -20.61
CA GLU A 375 16.94 3.83 -20.78
C GLU A 375 17.87 3.91 -19.57
N PHE A 376 17.85 5.03 -18.84
CA PHE A 376 18.69 5.24 -17.65
C PHE A 376 18.23 4.43 -16.42
N TYR A 377 17.07 3.78 -16.47
CA TYR A 377 16.50 3.08 -15.32
C TYR A 377 16.10 1.65 -15.66
N THR A 378 16.91 0.69 -15.19
CA THR A 378 16.65 -0.74 -15.35
C THR A 378 16.56 -1.42 -13.97
N PRO A 379 15.35 -1.68 -13.45
CA PRO A 379 15.20 -2.37 -12.17
C PRO A 379 15.59 -3.83 -12.31
N LYS A 380 16.48 -4.31 -11.43
CA LYS A 380 16.97 -5.69 -11.45
C LYS A 380 16.58 -6.44 -10.18
N PRO A 381 16.20 -7.73 -10.29
CA PRO A 381 16.06 -8.59 -9.13
C PRO A 381 17.35 -8.67 -8.32
N ASP A 382 17.23 -8.56 -7.01
CA ASP A 382 18.33 -8.80 -6.07
C ASP A 382 18.54 -10.32 -5.94
N PRO A 383 19.74 -10.85 -6.25
CA PRO A 383 20.00 -12.28 -6.18
C PRO A 383 19.88 -12.84 -4.76
N LEU A 384 19.97 -11.98 -3.74
CA LEU A 384 19.84 -12.34 -2.33
C LEU A 384 18.43 -12.06 -1.77
N ALA A 385 17.45 -11.71 -2.62
CA ALA A 385 16.09 -11.37 -2.19
C ALA A 385 15.47 -12.44 -1.29
N THR A 386 15.57 -13.71 -1.67
CA THR A 386 15.04 -14.85 -0.90
C THR A 386 15.72 -14.97 0.46
N LEU A 387 17.05 -14.85 0.51
CA LEU A 387 17.81 -14.90 1.76
C LEU A 387 17.41 -13.76 2.69
N LYS A 388 17.38 -12.52 2.18
CA LYS A 388 16.99 -11.33 2.97
C LYS A 388 15.57 -11.46 3.52
N ARG A 389 14.63 -11.90 2.69
CA ARG A 389 13.22 -12.15 3.05
C ARG A 389 13.08 -13.11 4.23
N TYR A 390 13.76 -14.26 4.18
CA TYR A 390 13.63 -15.28 5.23
C TYR A 390 14.49 -15.00 6.46
N THR A 391 15.62 -14.29 6.31
CA THR A 391 16.37 -13.74 7.45
C THR A 391 15.49 -12.78 8.25
N GLY A 392 14.88 -11.80 7.57
CA GLY A 392 13.95 -10.86 8.19
C GLY A 392 12.77 -11.54 8.87
N ARG A 393 12.12 -12.49 8.17
CA ARG A 393 11.01 -13.27 8.74
C ARG A 393 11.43 -14.06 9.98
N THR A 394 12.63 -14.62 10.00
CA THR A 394 13.13 -15.37 11.15
C THR A 394 13.36 -14.45 12.35
N LEU A 395 13.98 -13.29 12.13
CA LEU A 395 14.17 -12.27 13.16
C LEU A 395 12.83 -11.74 13.68
N ASP A 396 11.86 -11.50 12.80
CA ASP A 396 10.51 -11.12 13.20
C ASP A 396 9.93 -12.12 14.19
N ARG A 397 10.00 -13.42 13.89
CA ARG A 397 9.43 -14.46 14.77
C ARG A 397 10.16 -14.55 16.10
N ILE A 398 11.48 -14.49 16.10
CA ILE A 398 12.27 -14.54 17.34
C ILE A 398 11.90 -13.36 18.24
N VAL A 399 11.99 -12.13 17.71
CA VAL A 399 11.68 -10.91 18.48
C VAL A 399 10.22 -10.90 18.92
N GLY A 400 9.31 -11.24 18.00
CA GLY A 400 7.87 -11.24 18.25
C GLY A 400 7.43 -12.24 19.32
N VAL A 401 7.93 -13.47 19.27
CA VAL A 401 7.58 -14.51 20.26
C VAL A 401 8.17 -14.16 21.63
N CYS A 402 9.43 -13.72 21.70
CA CYS A 402 10.02 -13.28 22.96
C CYS A 402 9.24 -12.11 23.57
N TRP A 403 8.89 -11.11 22.77
CA TRP A 403 8.10 -9.97 23.24
C TRP A 403 6.69 -10.41 23.66
N TRP A 404 6.02 -11.26 22.89
CA TRP A 404 4.70 -11.77 23.23
C TRP A 404 4.70 -12.54 24.56
N LEU A 405 5.70 -13.40 24.80
CA LEU A 405 5.86 -14.11 26.07
C LEU A 405 6.05 -13.15 27.25
N LEU A 406 6.86 -12.10 27.08
CA LEU A 406 7.01 -11.05 28.09
C LEU A 406 5.68 -10.34 28.34
N ALA A 407 4.95 -9.97 27.29
CA ALA A 407 3.63 -9.34 27.44
C ALA A 407 2.66 -10.25 28.22
N LEU A 408 2.65 -11.57 27.95
CA LEU A 408 1.85 -12.53 28.70
C LEU A 408 2.26 -12.62 30.18
N LEU A 409 3.57 -12.73 30.47
CA LEU A 409 4.08 -12.75 31.84
C LEU A 409 3.72 -11.49 32.64
N GLY A 410 3.50 -10.38 31.95
CA GLY A 410 3.07 -9.12 32.55
C GLY A 410 1.59 -8.83 32.43
N ALA A 411 0.75 -9.86 32.21
CA ALA A 411 -0.71 -9.73 32.08
C ALA A 411 -1.14 -8.68 31.04
N GLY A 412 -0.45 -8.64 29.89
CA GLY A 412 -0.66 -7.69 28.80
C GLY A 412 0.35 -6.53 28.78
N SER A 413 1.12 -6.30 29.84
CA SER A 413 2.17 -5.27 29.89
C SER A 413 3.56 -5.87 29.75
N THR A 414 4.27 -5.55 28.66
CA THR A 414 5.66 -6.00 28.47
C THR A 414 6.59 -5.52 29.59
N VAL A 415 6.38 -4.30 30.10
CA VAL A 415 7.21 -3.74 31.18
C VAL A 415 7.06 -4.55 32.46
N VAL A 416 5.82 -4.86 32.84
CA VAL A 416 5.53 -5.73 34.00
C VAL A 416 6.08 -7.14 33.75
N GLY A 417 6.00 -7.62 32.51
CA GLY A 417 6.55 -8.92 32.13
C GLY A 417 8.05 -9.05 32.29
N VAL A 418 8.80 -8.02 31.86
CA VAL A 418 10.24 -7.93 32.06
C VAL A 418 10.58 -7.90 33.55
N PHE A 419 9.85 -7.10 34.33
CA PHE A 419 10.01 -7.06 35.80
C PHE A 419 9.76 -8.45 36.42
N ASN A 420 8.64 -9.09 36.10
CA ASN A 420 8.28 -10.42 36.59
C ASN A 420 9.32 -11.48 36.18
N PHE A 421 9.84 -11.41 34.96
CA PHE A 421 10.89 -12.30 34.48
C PHE A 421 12.19 -12.14 35.29
N ILE A 422 12.62 -10.89 35.54
CA ILE A 422 13.82 -10.62 36.34
C ILE A 422 13.63 -11.11 37.78
N VAL A 423 12.50 -10.80 38.42
CA VAL A 423 12.20 -11.25 39.79
C VAL A 423 12.13 -12.78 39.88
N GLY A 424 11.50 -13.43 38.91
CA GLY A 424 11.45 -14.89 38.85
C GLY A 424 12.83 -15.52 38.65
N ALA A 425 13.65 -14.96 37.77
CA ALA A 425 15.00 -15.44 37.52
C ALA A 425 15.92 -15.25 38.73
N THR A 426 15.84 -14.11 39.44
CA THR A 426 16.61 -13.88 40.67
C THR A 426 16.17 -14.80 41.79
N ALA A 427 14.85 -14.98 41.99
CA ALA A 427 14.31 -15.92 42.97
C ALA A 427 14.71 -17.37 42.68
N TYR A 428 14.67 -17.80 41.41
CA TYR A 428 15.11 -19.14 41.01
C TYR A 428 16.62 -19.35 41.23
N ARG A 429 17.44 -18.36 40.89
CA ARG A 429 18.89 -18.41 41.16
C ARG A 429 19.17 -18.47 42.66
N TRP A 430 18.47 -17.68 43.47
CA TRP A 430 18.56 -17.73 44.92
C TRP A 430 18.16 -19.10 45.45
N TRP A 431 17.01 -19.64 45.04
CA TRP A 431 16.54 -20.97 45.46
C TRP A 431 17.53 -22.09 45.09
N LYS A 432 18.09 -22.05 43.87
CA LYS A 432 19.09 -23.02 43.42
C LYS A 432 20.38 -22.92 44.23
N ALA A 433 20.85 -21.71 44.52
CA ALA A 433 22.04 -21.49 45.36
C ALA A 433 21.81 -21.97 46.80
N SER A 434 20.64 -21.68 47.38
CA SER A 434 20.26 -22.14 48.72
C SER A 434 20.18 -23.68 48.81
N ARG A 435 19.75 -24.36 47.74
CA ARG A 435 19.78 -25.84 47.68
C ARG A 435 21.19 -26.39 47.58
N SER A 436 22.08 -25.77 46.80
CA SER A 436 23.48 -26.18 46.71
C SER A 436 24.28 -25.95 47.99
N ALA A 437 23.83 -25.05 48.88
CA ALA A 437 24.46 -24.80 50.18
C ALA A 437 23.93 -25.72 51.31
N ALA A 438 22.86 -26.48 51.06
CA ALA A 438 22.22 -27.38 52.03
C ALA A 438 22.57 -28.86 51.83
N ILE A 439 23.40 -29.17 50.82
CA ILE A 439 24.04 -30.46 50.55
C ILE A 439 25.53 -30.29 50.82
#